data_AF-A0A9D8BPC6-F1
#
_entry.id   AF-A0A9D8BPC6-F1
#
_cell.length_a   1.000
_cell.length_b   1.000
_cell.length_c   1.000
_cell.angle_alpha   90.00
_cell.angle_beta   90.00
_cell.angle_gamma   90.00
#
_symmetry.space_group_name_H-M   'P 1'
#
loop_
_entity.id
_entity.type
_entity.pdbx_description
1 polymer ?
#
loop_
_entity_poly.entity_id
_entity_poly.type
_entity_poly.pdbx_seq_one_letter_code
_entity_poly.pdbx_strand_id
1 'polypeptide(L)'
;MSNNVTIVATRFTNLDEEHDPDGTTYGFRAFDGFDKTYCNSMTEDAARLPDLEFLREIATHHAEEVLESMFDYVRSNRVGIEINGTPYEWEEVREILGGK
;
A
#
# COMPACT_ATOMS: atom_id res chain seq x y z
N MET A 1 12.35 -13.64 10.91
CA MET A 1 11.20 -13.11 10.16
C MET A 1 11.64 -11.76 9.63
N SER A 2 11.60 -11.57 8.30
CA SER A 2 11.97 -10.26 7.73
C SER A 2 10.86 -9.29 8.10
N ASN A 3 11.19 -8.19 8.78
CA ASN A 3 10.25 -7.11 9.08
C ASN A 3 10.04 -6.27 7.82
N ASN A 4 9.60 -6.90 6.74
CA ASN A 4 9.36 -6.20 5.48
C ASN A 4 7.94 -5.64 5.50
N VAL A 5 7.80 -4.36 5.15
CA VAL A 5 6.50 -3.76 4.89
C VAL A 5 5.94 -4.40 3.63
N THR A 6 4.72 -4.89 3.70
CA THR A 6 4.01 -5.54 2.59
C THR A 6 2.79 -4.72 2.22
N ILE A 7 2.59 -4.48 0.92
CA ILE A 7 1.46 -3.74 0.36
C ILE A 7 0.77 -4.62 -0.68
N VAL A 8 -0.55 -4.73 -0.59
CA VAL A 8 -1.35 -5.57 -1.48
C VAL A 8 -2.52 -4.78 -2.03
N ALA A 9 -2.55 -4.59 -3.35
CA ALA A 9 -3.72 -4.08 -4.05
C ALA A 9 -4.91 -4.99 -3.79
N THR A 10 -6.01 -4.42 -3.32
CA THR A 10 -7.14 -5.17 -2.80
C THR A 10 -8.44 -4.65 -3.40
N ARG A 11 -9.22 -5.58 -3.94
CA ARG A 11 -10.63 -5.37 -4.24
C ARG A 11 -11.44 -5.67 -2.98
N PHE A 12 -12.28 -4.75 -2.56
CA PHE A 12 -13.17 -4.88 -1.40
C PHE A 12 -14.61 -5.08 -1.88
N THR A 13 -15.33 -5.97 -1.22
CA THR A 13 -16.76 -6.17 -1.43
C THR A 13 -17.52 -5.41 -0.35
N ASN A 14 -18.40 -4.49 -0.73
CA ASN A 14 -19.35 -3.90 0.19
C ASN A 14 -20.37 -4.95 0.60
N LEU A 15 -20.57 -5.09 1.91
CA LEU A 15 -21.53 -6.03 2.49
C LEU A 15 -22.92 -5.41 2.67
N ASP A 16 -23.09 -4.14 2.32
CA ASP A 16 -24.38 -3.46 2.29
C ASP A 16 -25.11 -3.76 0.96
N GLU A 17 -25.51 -5.03 0.82
CA GLU A 17 -26.19 -5.54 -0.38
C GLU A 17 -27.53 -4.83 -0.66
N GLU A 18 -28.14 -4.19 0.34
CA GLU A 18 -29.41 -3.47 0.18
C GLU A 18 -29.25 -2.14 -0.58
N HIS A 19 -28.09 -1.50 -0.50
CA HIS A 19 -27.85 -0.18 -1.09
C HIS A 19 -26.95 -0.21 -2.32
N ASP A 20 -26.06 -1.20 -2.44
CA ASP A 20 -25.18 -1.35 -3.60
C ASP A 20 -24.80 -2.83 -3.83
N PRO A 21 -25.66 -3.60 -4.54
CA PRO A 21 -25.46 -5.04 -4.74
C PRO A 21 -24.23 -5.38 -5.60
N ASP A 22 -23.67 -4.42 -6.33
CA ASP A 22 -22.43 -4.55 -7.09
C ASP A 22 -21.25 -3.81 -6.43
N GLY A 23 -21.48 -3.24 -5.23
CA GLY A 23 -20.63 -2.28 -4.54
C GLY A 23 -19.21 -2.79 -4.32
N THR A 24 -18.38 -2.59 -5.32
CA THR A 24 -16.97 -2.95 -5.28
C THR A 24 -16.19 -1.67 -5.07
N THR A 25 -15.36 -1.64 -4.03
CA THR A 25 -14.35 -0.59 -3.90
C THR A 25 -12.95 -1.16 -4.06
N TYR A 26 -11.99 -0.29 -4.34
CA TYR A 26 -10.61 -0.66 -4.60
C TYR A 26 -9.69 0.09 -3.63
N GLY A 27 -8.53 -0.49 -3.36
CA GLY A 27 -7.50 0.15 -2.58
C GLY A 27 -6.38 -0.80 -2.24
N PHE A 28 -5.87 -0.73 -1.01
CA PHE A 28 -4.75 -1.54 -0.57
C PHE A 28 -4.87 -1.99 0.88
N ARG A 29 -4.09 -3.01 1.21
CA ARG A 29 -3.75 -3.38 2.58
C ARG A 29 -2.25 -3.22 2.73
N ALA A 30 -1.82 -2.58 3.82
CA ALA A 30 -0.42 -2.47 4.19
C ALA A 30 -0.21 -3.06 5.58
N PHE A 31 0.84 -3.84 5.77
CA PHE A 31 1.14 -4.45 7.05
C PHE A 31 2.63 -4.76 7.18
N ASP A 32 3.10 -4.82 8.42
CA ASP A 32 4.44 -5.30 8.76
C ASP A 32 4.33 -6.33 9.91
N GLY A 33 5.43 -6.54 10.65
CA GLY A 33 5.44 -7.45 11.81
C GLY A 33 4.68 -6.95 13.04
N PHE A 34 4.22 -5.70 13.06
CA PHE A 34 3.69 -5.00 14.23
C PHE A 34 2.30 -4.40 13.98
N ASP A 35 2.11 -3.74 12.85
CA ASP A 35 0.93 -2.95 12.52
C ASP A 35 0.31 -3.34 11.18
N LYS A 36 -0.94 -2.91 10.99
CA LYS A 36 -1.70 -3.08 9.75
C LYS A 36 -2.59 -1.87 9.50
N THR A 37 -2.73 -1.50 8.23
CA THR A 37 -3.68 -0.50 7.77
C THR A 37 -4.27 -0.90 6.42
N TYR A 38 -5.36 -0.25 6.02
CA TYR A 38 -5.95 -0.43 4.71
C TYR A 38 -6.59 0.87 4.23
N CYS A 39 -6.68 1.00 2.92
CA CYS A 39 -7.47 2.03 2.26
C CYS A 39 -8.41 1.33 1.27
N ASN A 40 -9.66 1.77 1.19
CA ASN A 40 -10.68 1.22 0.30
C ASN A 40 -11.37 2.30 -0.55
N SER A 41 -10.73 3.47 -0.71
CA SER A 41 -11.25 4.64 -1.42
C SER A 41 -10.50 4.95 -2.71
N MET A 42 -9.67 4.03 -3.21
CA MET A 42 -8.99 4.18 -4.48
C MET A 42 -9.92 3.85 -5.65
N THR A 43 -9.61 4.41 -6.82
CA THR A 43 -10.24 4.00 -8.08
C THR A 43 -9.71 2.63 -8.53
N GLU A 44 -10.48 1.95 -9.38
CA GLU A 44 -10.04 0.69 -9.99
C GLU A 44 -8.75 0.86 -10.80
N ASP A 45 -8.64 1.95 -11.57
CA ASP A 45 -7.46 2.23 -12.39
C ASP A 45 -6.21 2.41 -11.51
N ALA A 46 -6.32 3.13 -10.39
CA ALA A 46 -5.22 3.32 -9.45
C ALA A 46 -4.78 1.98 -8.83
N ALA A 47 -5.71 1.09 -8.50
CA ALA A 47 -5.41 -0.24 -7.95
C ALA A 47 -4.81 -1.22 -8.99
N ARG A 48 -4.82 -0.87 -10.28
CA ARG A 48 -4.26 -1.66 -11.38
C ARG A 48 -2.94 -1.08 -11.91
N LEU A 49 -2.43 -0.01 -11.31
CA LEU A 49 -1.12 0.55 -11.66
C LEU A 49 -0.01 -0.50 -11.47
N PRO A 50 1.07 -0.43 -12.26
CA PRO A 50 2.29 -1.18 -11.98
C PRO A 50 2.79 -0.93 -10.56
N ASP A 51 3.38 -1.93 -9.91
CA ASP A 51 3.72 -1.91 -8.48
C ASP A 51 4.42 -0.61 -8.00
N LEU A 52 5.43 -0.10 -8.72
CA LEU A 52 6.14 1.13 -8.35
C LEU A 52 5.30 2.41 -8.57
N GLU A 53 4.43 2.42 -9.58
CA GLU A 53 3.47 3.52 -9.78
C GLU A 53 2.37 3.48 -8.72
N PHE A 54 1.92 2.28 -8.37
CA PHE A 54 0.98 2.05 -7.27
C PHE A 54 1.55 2.49 -5.92
N LEU A 55 2.81 2.17 -5.62
CA LEU A 55 3.50 2.67 -4.43
C LEU A 55 3.54 4.19 -4.41
N ARG A 56 3.84 4.83 -5.55
CA ARG A 56 3.88 6.29 -5.66
C ARG A 56 2.51 6.91 -5.42
N GLU A 57 1.46 6.33 -5.97
CA GLU A 57 0.07 6.74 -5.75
C GLU A 57 -0.26 6.70 -4.24
N ILE A 58 0.04 5.58 -3.58
CA ILE A 58 -0.19 5.39 -2.14
C ILE A 58 0.60 6.42 -1.32
N ALA A 59 1.90 6.57 -1.58
CA ALA A 59 2.77 7.48 -0.84
C ALA A 59 2.38 8.95 -1.01
N THR A 60 1.78 9.31 -2.15
CA THR A 60 1.38 10.69 -2.46
C THR A 60 0.00 11.04 -1.91
N HIS A 61 -0.95 10.11 -2.00
CA HIS A 61 -2.38 10.41 -1.78
C HIS A 61 -3.00 9.71 -0.58
N HIS A 62 -2.37 8.67 -0.04
CA HIS A 62 -2.96 7.80 0.97
C HIS A 62 -2.03 7.50 2.16
N ALA A 63 -0.96 8.29 2.33
CA ALA A 63 -0.03 8.18 3.44
C ALA A 63 -0.65 8.70 4.75
N GLU A 64 -1.47 7.86 5.38
CA GLU A 64 -1.99 8.07 6.73
C GLU A 64 -0.93 7.75 7.79
N GLU A 65 -1.14 8.16 9.05
CA GLU A 65 -0.14 8.10 10.15
C GLU A 65 0.53 6.73 10.31
N VAL A 66 -0.25 5.65 10.28
CA VAL A 66 0.26 4.27 10.38
C VAL A 66 1.13 3.90 9.18
N LEU A 67 0.71 4.28 7.98
CA LEU A 67 1.44 3.98 6.75
C LEU A 67 2.74 4.80 6.64
N GLU A 68 2.70 6.07 7.04
CA GLU A 68 3.89 6.92 7.11
C GLU A 68 4.91 6.34 8.12
N SER A 69 4.44 5.80 9.24
CA SER A 69 5.31 5.13 10.23
C SER A 69 5.99 3.88 9.64
N MET A 70 5.27 3.09 8.83
CA MET A 70 5.84 1.97 8.08
C MET A 70 6.89 2.47 7.06
N PHE A 71 6.60 3.55 6.34
CA PHE A 71 7.56 4.15 5.41
C PHE A 71 8.78 4.74 6.12
N ASP A 72 8.63 5.32 7.31
CA ASP A 72 9.73 5.78 8.15
C ASP A 72 10.64 4.65 8.58
N TYR A 73 10.06 3.49 8.93
CA TYR A 73 10.84 2.30 9.20
C TYR A 73 11.66 1.87 7.98
N VAL A 74 11.02 1.81 6.81
CA VAL A 74 11.66 1.46 5.52
C VAL A 74 12.81 2.40 5.22
N ARG A 75 12.58 3.72 5.31
CA ARG A 75 13.59 4.77 5.12
C ARG A 75 14.75 4.65 6.10
N SER A 76 14.44 4.56 7.39
CA SER A 76 15.45 4.60 8.47
C SER A 76 16.36 3.38 8.46
N ASN A 77 15.81 2.23 8.09
CA ASN A 77 16.56 0.96 8.07
C ASN A 77 17.08 0.59 6.68
N ARG A 78 16.72 1.36 5.63
CA ARG A 78 17.07 1.09 4.23
C ARG A 78 16.71 -0.34 3.82
N VAL A 79 15.51 -0.77 4.19
CA VAL A 79 14.98 -2.09 3.86
C VAL A 79 14.08 -2.00 2.62
N GLY A 80 13.89 -3.13 1.95
CA GLY A 80 12.93 -3.25 0.86
C GLY A 80 11.49 -3.30 1.35
N ILE A 81 10.57 -3.36 0.38
CA ILE A 81 9.14 -3.62 0.61
C ILE A 81 8.66 -4.72 -0.34
N GLU A 82 7.56 -5.37 -0.01
CA GLU A 82 6.88 -6.29 -0.91
C GLU A 82 5.59 -5.66 -1.42
N ILE A 83 5.38 -5.67 -2.74
CA ILE A 83 4.16 -5.14 -3.37
C ILE A 83 3.54 -6.27 -4.18
N ASN A 84 2.29 -6.61 -3.91
CA ASN A 84 1.55 -7.67 -4.64
C ASN A 84 2.30 -9.03 -4.73
N GLY A 85 3.12 -9.35 -3.72
CA GLY A 85 3.96 -10.56 -3.69
C GLY A 85 5.31 -10.42 -4.39
N THR A 86 5.63 -9.25 -4.96
CA THR A 86 6.92 -8.94 -5.59
C THR A 86 7.80 -8.18 -4.59
N PRO A 87 8.98 -8.69 -4.22
CA PRO A 87 9.92 -7.95 -3.38
C PRO A 87 10.66 -6.89 -4.20
N TYR A 88 10.79 -5.70 -3.62
CA TYR A 88 11.56 -4.57 -4.15
C TYR A 88 12.59 -4.14 -3.11
N GLU A 89 13.84 -3.99 -3.55
CA GLU A 89 14.94 -3.55 -2.69
C GLU A 89 14.87 -2.05 -2.41
N TRP A 90 15.52 -1.60 -1.33
CA TRP A 90 15.55 -0.19 -0.96
C TRP A 90 15.98 0.73 -2.12
N GLU A 91 16.97 0.33 -2.92
CA GLU A 91 17.46 1.12 -4.05
C GLU A 91 16.40 1.35 -5.13
N GLU A 92 15.39 0.49 -5.25
CA GLU A 92 14.30 0.61 -6.22
C GLU A 92 13.20 1.55 -5.73
N VAL A 93 12.95 1.58 -4.41
CA VAL A 93 11.85 2.34 -3.81
C VAL A 93 12.28 3.67 -3.16
N ARG A 94 13.58 3.88 -2.96
CA ARG A 94 14.12 5.09 -2.29
C ARG A 94 13.72 6.39 -2.96
N GLU A 95 13.54 6.42 -4.28
CA GLU A 95 13.16 7.64 -5.00
C GLU A 95 11.69 7.99 -4.77
N ILE A 96 10.86 6.99 -4.49
CA ILE A 96 9.44 7.14 -4.21
C ILE A 96 9.24 7.51 -2.74
N LEU A 97 9.94 6.84 -1.83
CA LEU A 97 9.75 7.00 -0.38
C LEU A 97 10.68 8.03 0.26
N GLY A 98 11.83 8.31 -0.35
CA GLY A 98 12.88 9.18 0.20
C GLY A 98 12.76 10.67 -0.17
N GLY A 99 11.73 11.05 -0.92
CA GLY A 99 11.47 12.43 -1.33
C GLY A 99 10.36 13.10 -0.50
N LYS A 100 10.71 13.69 0.64
CA LYS A 100 10.02 14.85 1.23
C LYS A 100 11.07 15.86 1.69
#